data_AF-A0A9J5YAQ0-F1
#
_entry.id   AF-A0A9J5YAQ0-F1
#
_cell.length_a   1.000
_cell.length_b   1.000
_cell.length_c   1.000
_cell.angle_alpha   90.00
_cell.angle_beta   90.00
_cell.angle_gamma   90.00
#
_symmetry.space_group_name_H-M   'P 1'
#
loop_
_entity.id
_entity.type
_entity.pdbx_description
1 polymer ?
#
loop_
_entity_poly.entity_id
_entity_poly.type
_entity_poly.pdbx_seq_one_letter_code
_entity_poly.pdbx_strand_id
1 'polypeptide(L)'
;NLGHHLDCGLSYILSRLPGRLGKRILGLTGAKLKGKEVVAAGLATHFVPSHKLFLLEKSLLSINNGGEEDTIRSVIDEFSTNVQVDETSVLSKLSIIDDCFSKETVEGILDSLEVEAGKRGNDWIMPVLKSIKKASPIGLKITLRSIREGRTQTLSECLRREFRITINTLRTLISYDLYEGIRAAIIDKDKSPNWNPSTLDKVHDEQLDLVFKPFDEHDLELQIPISEEEYRWGGKYENSGYCLGTK
;
A
#
# COMPACT_ATOMS: atom_id res chain seq x y z
N ASN A 1 5.40 1.74 -10.97
CA ASN A 1 5.07 2.60 -12.15
C ASN A 1 5.91 3.87 -12.23
N LEU A 2 6.21 4.56 -11.13
CA LEU A 2 7.03 5.79 -11.13
C LEU A 2 8.49 5.56 -10.73
N GLY A 3 8.92 4.32 -10.51
CA GLY A 3 10.25 4.03 -9.94
C GLY A 3 10.38 4.39 -8.45
N HIS A 4 9.27 4.71 -7.77
CA HIS A 4 9.22 5.01 -6.34
C HIS A 4 8.69 3.84 -5.52
N HIS A 5 9.05 3.79 -4.24
CA HIS A 5 8.46 2.88 -3.24
C HIS A 5 7.16 3.45 -2.67
N LEU A 6 6.56 2.71 -1.74
CA LEU A 6 5.45 3.19 -0.94
C LEU A 6 5.93 4.11 0.19
N ASP A 7 5.38 5.30 0.25
CA ASP A 7 5.71 6.34 1.22
C ASP A 7 4.51 6.69 2.13
N CYS A 8 4.68 7.71 2.98
CA CYS A 8 3.63 8.28 3.84
C CYS A 8 2.93 7.32 4.81
N GLY A 9 3.65 6.32 5.33
CA GLY A 9 3.15 5.31 6.27
C GLY A 9 2.32 4.23 5.60
N LEU A 10 2.28 4.17 4.27
CA LEU A 10 1.58 3.11 3.56
C LEU A 10 2.18 1.73 3.87
N SER A 11 3.48 1.62 4.17
CA SER A 11 4.04 0.35 4.62
C SER A 11 3.42 -0.14 5.94
N TYR A 12 3.05 0.78 6.84
CA TYR A 12 2.36 0.48 8.09
C TYR A 12 0.91 0.05 7.87
N ILE A 13 0.16 0.79 7.05
CA ILE A 13 -1.26 0.52 6.79
C ILE A 13 -1.41 -0.79 5.99
N LEU A 14 -0.63 -0.95 4.92
CA LEU A 14 -0.76 -2.11 4.03
C LEU A 14 -0.29 -3.41 4.65
N SER A 15 0.68 -3.37 5.57
CA SER A 15 1.13 -4.57 6.29
C SER A 15 0.08 -5.14 7.24
N ARG A 16 -0.92 -4.32 7.64
CA ARG A 16 -2.02 -4.67 8.54
C ARG A 16 -3.35 -4.95 7.84
N LEU A 17 -3.40 -4.85 6.51
CA LEU A 17 -4.60 -5.21 5.75
C LEU A 17 -4.86 -6.72 5.78
N PRO A 18 -6.13 -7.16 5.63
CA PRO A 18 -6.51 -8.57 5.64
C PRO A 18 -5.68 -9.41 4.64
N GLY A 19 -5.20 -10.56 5.13
CA GLY A 19 -4.44 -11.52 4.33
C GLY A 19 -3.12 -10.96 3.84
N ARG A 20 -2.86 -11.09 2.53
CA ARG A 20 -1.71 -10.52 1.83
C ARG A 20 -2.15 -9.51 0.77
N LEU A 21 -3.35 -8.95 0.94
CA LEU A 21 -3.93 -7.94 0.06
C LEU A 21 -3.08 -6.68 -0.04
N GLY A 22 -2.49 -6.22 1.06
CA GLY A 22 -1.64 -5.02 1.04
C GLY A 22 -0.42 -5.18 0.15
N LYS A 23 0.21 -6.38 0.18
CA LYS A 23 1.32 -6.73 -0.73
C LYS A 23 0.88 -6.69 -2.19
N ARG A 24 -0.30 -7.25 -2.49
CA ARG A 24 -0.84 -7.30 -3.86
C ARG A 24 -1.38 -5.97 -4.35
N ILE A 25 -2.45 -5.47 -3.74
CA ILE A 25 -3.38 -4.51 -4.34
C ILE A 25 -2.73 -3.14 -4.47
N LEU A 26 -2.03 -2.67 -3.44
CA LEU A 26 -1.45 -1.33 -3.43
C LEU A 26 0.07 -1.32 -3.54
N GLY A 27 0.77 -2.34 -3.01
CA GLY A 27 2.22 -2.41 -3.07
C GLY A 27 2.79 -2.72 -4.45
N LEU A 28 2.50 -3.90 -5.01
CA LEU A 28 3.20 -4.38 -6.21
C LEU A 28 2.44 -4.14 -7.51
N THR A 29 1.11 -4.19 -7.49
CA THR A 29 0.29 -4.14 -8.72
C THR A 29 -0.22 -2.75 -9.05
N GLY A 30 -0.30 -1.85 -8.04
CA GLY A 30 -0.88 -0.51 -8.18
C GLY A 30 -2.34 -0.55 -8.61
N ALA A 31 -3.09 -1.58 -8.20
CA ALA A 31 -4.48 -1.76 -8.58
C ALA A 31 -5.35 -0.64 -7.98
N LYS A 32 -6.26 -0.11 -8.80
CA LYS A 32 -7.19 0.93 -8.37
C LYS A 32 -8.38 0.29 -7.68
N LEU A 33 -8.52 0.52 -6.38
CA LEU A 33 -9.72 0.18 -5.62
C LEU A 33 -10.80 1.25 -5.80
N LYS A 34 -12.06 0.84 -5.96
CA LYS A 34 -13.18 1.77 -6.09
C LYS A 34 -14.06 1.74 -4.85
N GLY A 35 -14.28 2.91 -4.22
CA GLY A 35 -15.33 3.20 -3.23
C GLY A 35 -15.65 2.05 -2.25
N LYS A 36 -16.62 1.22 -2.63
CA LYS A 36 -17.05 0.02 -1.89
C LYS A 36 -15.89 -0.92 -1.52
N GLU A 37 -14.97 -1.16 -2.46
CA GLU A 37 -13.83 -2.04 -2.27
C GLU A 37 -12.81 -1.46 -1.27
N VAL A 38 -12.69 -0.13 -1.20
CA VAL A 38 -11.79 0.55 -0.25
C VAL A 38 -12.26 0.34 1.18
N VAL A 39 -13.58 0.39 1.38
CA VAL A 39 -14.24 0.17 2.67
C VAL A 39 -14.12 -1.29 3.08
N ALA A 40 -14.39 -2.20 2.14
CA ALA A 40 -14.30 -3.63 2.40
C ALA A 40 -12.86 -4.14 2.57
N ALA A 41 -11.88 -3.48 1.93
CA ALA A 41 -10.47 -3.72 2.20
C ALA A 41 -10.01 -3.19 3.56
N GLY A 42 -10.81 -2.35 4.25
CA GLY A 42 -10.46 -1.75 5.53
C GLY A 42 -9.62 -0.47 5.45
N LEU A 43 -9.48 0.11 4.25
CA LEU A 43 -8.76 1.37 4.03
C LEU A 43 -9.63 2.60 4.30
N ALA A 44 -10.95 2.48 4.13
CA ALA A 44 -11.92 3.52 4.48
C ALA A 44 -12.83 3.05 5.62
N THR A 45 -13.17 3.96 6.53
CA THR A 45 -13.99 3.66 7.70
C THR A 45 -15.48 3.56 7.36
N HIS A 46 -15.98 4.46 6.51
CA HIS A 46 -17.40 4.59 6.13
C HIS A 46 -17.57 4.82 4.62
N PHE A 47 -18.76 4.51 4.11
CA PHE A 47 -19.14 4.76 2.73
C PHE A 47 -20.33 5.71 2.67
N VAL A 48 -20.12 6.92 2.14
CA VAL A 48 -21.17 7.93 1.99
C VAL A 48 -21.36 8.24 0.51
N PRO A 49 -22.59 8.09 -0.04
CA PRO A 49 -22.90 8.51 -1.40
C PRO A 49 -22.65 10.00 -1.62
N SER A 50 -22.14 10.37 -2.81
CA SER A 50 -21.75 11.75 -3.11
C SER A 50 -22.86 12.78 -2.89
N HIS A 51 -24.12 12.43 -3.18
CA HIS A 51 -25.27 13.31 -3.00
C HIS A 51 -25.60 13.62 -1.53
N LYS A 52 -25.12 12.79 -0.58
CA LYS A 52 -25.32 13.00 0.87
C LYS A 52 -24.15 13.73 1.53
N LEU A 53 -23.02 13.90 0.85
CA LEU A 53 -21.82 14.53 1.44
C LEU A 53 -22.09 15.95 1.92
N PHE A 54 -22.87 16.73 1.18
CA PHE A 54 -23.23 18.10 1.56
C PHE A 54 -24.08 18.15 2.84
N LEU A 55 -24.97 17.17 3.04
CA LEU A 55 -25.78 17.07 4.25
C LEU A 55 -24.92 16.65 5.44
N LEU A 56 -24.01 15.68 5.23
CA LEU A 56 -23.05 15.26 6.25
C LEU A 56 -22.16 16.43 6.71
N GLU A 57 -21.61 17.20 5.77
CA GLU A 57 -20.79 18.37 6.10
C GLU A 57 -21.56 19.39 6.95
N LYS A 58 -22.81 19.69 6.58
CA LYS A 58 -23.67 20.57 7.38
C LYS A 58 -23.96 20.02 8.77
N SER A 59 -24.25 18.73 8.89
CA SER A 59 -24.48 18.09 10.18
C SER A 59 -23.24 18.14 11.05
N LEU A 60 -22.05 17.88 10.50
CA LEU A 60 -20.78 17.98 11.23
C LEU A 60 -20.48 19.42 11.70
N LEU A 61 -20.73 20.43 10.86
CA LEU A 61 -20.55 21.84 11.22
C LEU A 61 -21.53 22.32 12.30
N SER A 62 -22.71 21.68 12.41
CA SER A 62 -23.71 22.02 13.42
C SER A 62 -23.40 21.48 14.82
N ILE A 63 -22.41 20.59 14.95
CA ILE A 63 -21.96 20.05 16.23
C ILE A 63 -21.14 21.13 16.94
N ASN A 64 -21.80 21.86 17.83
CA ASN A 64 -21.15 22.83 18.70
C ASN A 64 -20.55 22.13 19.92
N ASN A 65 -19.28 22.43 20.20
CA ASN A 65 -18.38 21.82 21.20
C ASN A 65 -17.66 20.61 20.64
N GLY A 66 -16.31 20.60 20.74
CA GLY A 66 -15.41 19.58 20.22
C GLY A 66 -15.80 18.17 20.66
N GLY A 67 -16.73 17.59 19.92
CA GLY A 67 -17.57 16.49 20.36
C GLY A 67 -16.74 15.27 20.65
N GLU A 68 -17.14 14.53 21.69
CA GLU A 68 -16.67 13.17 21.93
C GLU A 68 -16.69 12.38 20.62
N GLU A 69 -15.63 11.62 20.36
CA GLU A 69 -15.40 10.89 19.11
C GLU A 69 -16.63 10.03 18.72
N ASP A 70 -17.33 9.49 19.71
CA ASP A 70 -18.55 8.70 19.54
C ASP A 70 -19.71 9.49 18.92
N THR A 71 -19.83 10.79 19.20
CA THR A 71 -20.88 11.64 18.61
C THR A 71 -20.61 11.87 17.13
N ILE A 72 -19.34 12.14 16.78
CA ILE A 72 -18.92 12.31 15.38
C ILE A 72 -19.11 11.00 14.61
N ARG A 73 -18.72 9.86 15.21
CA ARG A 73 -18.92 8.54 14.61
C ARG A 73 -20.40 8.25 14.35
N SER A 74 -21.26 8.54 15.32
CA SER A 74 -22.72 8.31 15.19
C SER A 74 -23.34 9.12 14.06
N VAL A 75 -22.94 10.39 13.90
CA VAL A 75 -23.40 11.22 12.78
C VAL A 75 -22.92 10.65 11.45
N ILE A 76 -21.65 10.24 11.35
CA ILE A 76 -21.13 9.63 10.12
C ILE A 76 -21.84 8.31 9.79
N ASP A 77 -22.15 7.48 10.81
CA ASP A 77 -22.87 6.23 10.66
C ASP A 77 -24.30 6.41 10.14
N GLU A 78 -25.00 7.49 10.54
CA GLU A 78 -26.34 7.82 10.03
C GLU A 78 -26.36 8.04 8.51
N PHE A 79 -25.32 8.70 7.98
CA PHE A 79 -25.19 8.95 6.54
C PHE A 79 -24.49 7.80 5.79
N SER A 80 -23.83 6.91 6.52
CA SER A 80 -23.14 5.75 5.98
C SER A 80 -24.14 4.74 5.40
N THR A 81 -23.77 4.14 4.28
CA THR A 81 -24.55 3.05 3.68
C THR A 81 -23.76 1.76 3.79
N ASN A 82 -24.43 0.69 4.26
CA ASN A 82 -23.82 -0.63 4.32
C ASN A 82 -23.39 -1.08 2.91
N VAL A 83 -22.10 -1.36 2.79
CA VAL A 83 -21.49 -1.77 1.53
C VAL A 83 -21.65 -3.26 1.35
N GLN A 84 -22.38 -3.66 0.31
CA GLN A 84 -22.27 -5.00 -0.25
C GLN A 84 -21.24 -4.95 -1.38
N VAL A 85 -20.21 -5.79 -1.25
CA VAL A 85 -19.15 -5.94 -2.25
C VAL A 85 -19.69 -6.81 -3.38
N ASP A 86 -19.51 -6.38 -4.62
CA ASP A 86 -19.91 -7.18 -5.77
C ASP A 86 -19.04 -8.46 -5.86
N GLU A 87 -19.64 -9.59 -6.23
CA GLU A 87 -18.95 -10.89 -6.33
C GLU A 87 -17.76 -10.88 -7.31
N THR A 88 -17.69 -9.90 -8.20
CA THR A 88 -16.58 -9.72 -9.16
C THR A 88 -15.35 -9.03 -8.55
N SER A 89 -15.47 -8.48 -7.34
CA SER A 89 -14.42 -7.73 -6.67
C SER A 89 -13.18 -8.57 -6.35
N VAL A 90 -12.05 -7.90 -6.16
CA VAL A 90 -10.79 -8.52 -5.77
C VAL A 90 -10.92 -9.34 -4.47
N LEU A 91 -11.89 -9.01 -3.63
CA LEU A 91 -12.17 -9.69 -2.36
C LEU A 91 -12.81 -11.09 -2.52
N SER A 92 -13.41 -11.43 -3.67
CA SER A 92 -13.85 -12.82 -3.91
C SER A 92 -12.68 -13.75 -4.29
N LYS A 93 -11.52 -13.17 -4.62
CA LYS A 93 -10.32 -13.87 -5.10
C LYS A 93 -9.22 -13.94 -4.03
N LEU A 94 -9.57 -13.73 -2.76
CA LEU A 94 -8.62 -13.63 -1.64
C LEU A 94 -7.76 -14.86 -1.44
N SER A 95 -8.31 -16.06 -1.57
CA SER A 95 -7.55 -17.29 -1.44
C SER A 95 -6.38 -17.35 -2.42
N ILE A 96 -6.66 -17.12 -3.71
CA ILE A 96 -5.65 -17.11 -4.77
C ILE A 96 -4.64 -15.96 -4.56
N ILE A 97 -5.08 -14.83 -4.02
CA ILE A 97 -4.21 -13.71 -3.65
C ILE A 97 -3.21 -14.15 -2.59
N ASP A 98 -3.73 -14.70 -1.51
CA ASP A 98 -2.94 -14.99 -0.33
C ASP A 98 -1.93 -16.09 -0.63
N ASP A 99 -2.30 -17.06 -1.48
CA ASP A 99 -1.40 -18.10 -1.96
C ASP A 99 -0.28 -17.55 -2.86
N CYS A 100 -0.60 -16.74 -3.88
CA CYS A 100 0.42 -16.20 -4.79
C CYS A 100 1.35 -15.18 -4.12
N PHE A 101 0.80 -14.30 -3.27
CA PHE A 101 1.57 -13.26 -2.57
C PHE A 101 2.17 -13.77 -1.25
N SER A 102 2.11 -15.10 -1.01
CA SER A 102 2.77 -15.78 0.11
C SER A 102 4.28 -15.74 0.06
N LYS A 103 4.82 -15.70 -1.15
CA LYS A 103 6.24 -15.88 -1.40
C LYS A 103 7.06 -14.71 -0.86
N GLU A 104 8.31 -15.02 -0.59
CA GLU A 104 9.25 -14.11 0.06
C GLU A 104 9.93 -13.13 -0.92
N THR A 105 10.00 -13.52 -2.19
CA THR A 105 10.68 -12.81 -3.27
C THR A 105 9.70 -12.37 -4.34
N VAL A 106 10.00 -11.30 -5.07
CA VAL A 106 9.16 -10.81 -6.17
C VAL A 106 9.11 -11.83 -7.30
N GLU A 107 10.23 -12.49 -7.55
CA GLU A 107 10.41 -13.58 -8.50
C GLU A 107 9.47 -14.75 -8.17
N GLY A 108 9.45 -15.21 -6.91
CA GLY A 108 8.55 -16.29 -6.48
C GLY A 108 7.07 -15.91 -6.59
N ILE A 109 6.72 -14.63 -6.38
CA ILE A 109 5.35 -14.12 -6.59
C ILE A 109 5.01 -14.17 -8.09
N LEU A 110 5.92 -13.76 -8.97
CA LEU A 110 5.72 -13.83 -10.42
C LEU A 110 5.52 -15.27 -10.90
N ASP A 111 6.39 -16.20 -10.47
CA ASP A 111 6.28 -17.62 -10.85
C ASP A 111 4.94 -18.21 -10.39
N SER A 112 4.52 -17.91 -9.16
CA SER A 112 3.24 -18.38 -8.62
C SER A 112 2.05 -17.83 -9.41
N LEU A 113 2.11 -16.55 -9.80
CA LEU A 113 1.09 -15.93 -10.64
C LEU A 113 1.07 -16.51 -12.06
N GLU A 114 2.21 -16.84 -12.65
CA GLU A 114 2.28 -17.48 -13.98
C GLU A 114 1.66 -18.88 -13.98
N VAL A 115 1.90 -19.67 -12.93
CA VAL A 115 1.25 -20.98 -12.75
C VAL A 115 -0.27 -20.85 -12.61
N GLU A 116 -0.75 -19.91 -11.79
CA GLU A 116 -2.18 -19.70 -11.61
C GLU A 116 -2.87 -19.09 -12.85
N ALA A 117 -2.14 -18.32 -13.66
CA ALA A 117 -2.66 -17.75 -14.91
C ALA A 117 -3.00 -18.83 -15.95
N GLY A 118 -2.38 -20.02 -15.87
CA GLY A 118 -2.68 -21.15 -16.75
C GLY A 118 -3.99 -21.88 -16.42
N LYS A 119 -4.64 -21.57 -15.29
CA LYS A 119 -5.88 -22.24 -14.86
C LYS A 119 -7.13 -21.52 -15.39
N ARG A 120 -8.18 -22.29 -15.71
CA ARG A 120 -9.47 -21.75 -16.18
C ARG A 120 -10.12 -20.87 -15.10
N GLY A 121 -10.55 -19.66 -15.48
CA GLY A 121 -11.21 -18.69 -14.57
C GLY A 121 -10.29 -17.61 -13.99
N ASN A 122 -8.98 -17.66 -14.30
CA ASN A 122 -7.97 -16.74 -13.76
C ASN A 122 -7.49 -15.67 -14.75
N ASP A 123 -8.33 -15.28 -15.70
CA ASP A 123 -7.99 -14.29 -16.75
C ASP A 123 -7.59 -12.92 -16.17
N TRP A 124 -7.98 -12.63 -14.94
CA TRP A 124 -7.61 -11.40 -14.22
C TRP A 124 -6.12 -11.36 -13.82
N ILE A 125 -5.41 -12.48 -13.80
CA ILE A 125 -3.98 -12.56 -13.44
C ILE A 125 -3.09 -11.99 -14.54
N MET A 126 -3.45 -12.19 -15.80
CA MET A 126 -2.63 -11.75 -16.93
C MET A 126 -2.41 -10.22 -16.98
N PRO A 127 -3.45 -9.38 -16.79
CA PRO A 127 -3.25 -7.93 -16.62
C PRO A 127 -2.39 -7.57 -15.40
N VAL A 128 -2.49 -8.33 -14.31
CA VAL A 128 -1.70 -8.10 -13.09
C VAL A 128 -0.22 -8.39 -13.33
N LEU A 129 0.10 -9.54 -13.93
CA LEU A 129 1.46 -9.89 -14.34
C LEU A 129 2.07 -8.81 -15.25
N LYS A 130 1.30 -8.33 -16.23
CA LYS A 130 1.74 -7.25 -17.12
C LYS A 130 2.02 -5.95 -16.37
N SER A 131 1.23 -5.62 -15.35
CA SER A 131 1.46 -4.43 -14.50
C SER A 131 2.75 -4.55 -13.70
N ILE A 132 2.97 -5.70 -13.03
CA ILE A 132 4.19 -5.95 -12.24
C ILE A 132 5.43 -5.90 -13.14
N LYS A 133 5.41 -6.60 -14.29
CA LYS A 133 6.54 -6.61 -15.25
C LYS A 133 6.85 -5.23 -15.85
N LYS A 134 5.90 -4.29 -15.83
CA LYS A 134 6.10 -2.92 -16.29
C LYS A 134 6.73 -2.02 -15.22
N ALA A 135 6.60 -2.36 -13.94
CA ALA A 135 7.13 -1.56 -12.85
C ALA A 135 8.67 -1.70 -12.72
N SER A 136 9.31 -0.75 -12.04
CA SER A 136 10.75 -0.80 -11.74
C SER A 136 11.06 -2.03 -10.88
N PRO A 137 12.03 -2.87 -11.29
CA PRO A 137 12.48 -4.02 -10.50
C PRO A 137 12.95 -3.67 -9.09
N ILE A 138 13.70 -2.57 -8.94
CA ILE A 138 14.17 -2.08 -7.63
C ILE A 138 12.99 -1.63 -6.78
N GLY A 139 12.10 -0.82 -7.34
CA GLY A 139 10.92 -0.31 -6.61
C GLY A 139 10.03 -1.44 -6.08
N LEU A 140 9.88 -2.53 -6.84
CA LEU A 140 9.13 -3.72 -6.41
C LEU A 140 9.80 -4.43 -5.22
N LYS A 141 11.12 -4.66 -5.28
CA LYS A 141 11.86 -5.32 -4.19
C LYS A 141 11.87 -4.48 -2.91
N ILE A 142 12.12 -3.17 -3.02
CA ILE A 142 12.03 -2.23 -1.89
C ILE A 142 10.63 -2.28 -1.28
N THR A 143 9.59 -2.20 -2.10
CA THR A 143 8.20 -2.21 -1.64
C THR A 143 7.85 -3.51 -0.90
N LEU A 144 8.26 -4.66 -1.43
CA LEU A 144 8.03 -5.96 -0.79
C LEU A 144 8.72 -6.02 0.59
N ARG A 145 9.98 -5.57 0.69
CA ARG A 145 10.72 -5.53 1.95
C ARG A 145 10.09 -4.57 2.96
N SER A 146 9.73 -3.35 2.54
CA SER A 146 9.07 -2.36 3.40
C SER A 146 7.75 -2.86 3.98
N ILE A 147 6.91 -3.55 3.20
CA ILE A 147 5.65 -4.12 3.72
C ILE A 147 5.92 -5.26 4.71
N ARG A 148 6.95 -6.08 4.48
CA ARG A 148 7.30 -7.19 5.39
C ARG A 148 7.77 -6.66 6.74
N GLU A 149 8.73 -5.77 6.73
CA GLU A 149 9.29 -5.17 7.95
C GLU A 149 8.28 -4.23 8.65
N GLY A 150 7.38 -3.58 7.91
CA GLY A 150 6.31 -2.73 8.48
C GLY A 150 5.29 -3.47 9.35
N ARG A 151 5.23 -4.81 9.24
CA ARG A 151 4.35 -5.66 10.05
C ARG A 151 4.76 -5.73 11.52
N THR A 152 6.05 -5.57 11.81
CA THR A 152 6.61 -5.64 13.17
C THR A 152 6.96 -4.27 13.75
N GLN A 153 6.73 -3.20 12.99
CA GLN A 153 7.14 -1.84 13.34
C GLN A 153 5.96 -0.93 13.67
N THR A 154 6.24 0.09 14.46
CA THR A 154 5.34 1.22 14.73
C THR A 154 5.22 2.15 13.51
N LEU A 155 4.22 3.02 13.49
CA LEU A 155 4.06 4.01 12.42
C LEU A 155 5.28 4.93 12.35
N SER A 156 5.79 5.37 13.50
CA SER A 156 6.96 6.23 13.58
C SER A 156 8.21 5.57 12.98
N GLU A 157 8.44 4.29 13.27
CA GLU A 157 9.54 3.53 12.67
C GLU A 157 9.37 3.33 11.16
N CYS A 158 8.14 3.04 10.71
CA CYS A 158 7.83 2.92 9.29
C CYS A 158 8.11 4.24 8.55
N LEU A 159 7.70 5.37 9.12
CA LEU A 159 7.93 6.70 8.55
C LEU A 159 9.42 7.05 8.49
N ARG A 160 10.18 6.76 9.55
CA ARG A 160 11.65 6.95 9.54
C ARG A 160 12.31 6.13 8.44
N ARG A 161 11.93 4.87 8.28
CA ARG A 161 12.46 4.01 7.21
C ARG A 161 12.08 4.53 5.83
N GLU A 162 10.81 4.85 5.61
CA GLU A 162 10.35 5.37 4.31
C GLU A 162 11.07 6.67 3.94
N PHE A 163 11.32 7.55 4.92
CA PHE A 163 12.12 8.75 4.73
C PHE A 163 13.55 8.42 4.28
N ARG A 164 14.24 7.48 4.96
CA ARG A 164 15.59 7.02 4.56
C ARG A 164 15.60 6.50 3.13
N ILE A 165 14.64 5.66 2.78
CA ILE A 165 14.49 5.10 1.43
C ILE A 165 14.32 6.23 0.41
N THR A 166 13.43 7.20 0.68
CA THR A 166 13.19 8.36 -0.20
C THR A 166 14.46 9.16 -0.44
N ILE A 167 15.17 9.53 0.63
CA ILE A 167 16.37 10.36 0.53
C ILE A 167 17.52 9.61 -0.18
N ASN A 168 17.74 8.33 0.15
CA ASN A 168 18.75 7.51 -0.54
C ASN A 168 18.42 7.31 -2.03
N THR A 169 17.14 7.19 -2.37
CA THR A 169 16.68 7.12 -3.77
C THR A 169 16.89 8.46 -4.50
N LEU A 170 16.53 9.59 -3.87
CA LEU A 170 16.67 10.93 -4.44
C LEU A 170 18.12 11.37 -4.64
N ARG A 171 19.04 10.94 -3.76
CA ARG A 171 20.47 11.19 -3.92
C ARG A 171 21.08 10.42 -5.10
N THR A 172 20.29 9.64 -5.84
CA THR A 172 20.71 8.80 -6.98
C THR A 172 21.80 7.79 -6.61
N LEU A 173 21.99 7.53 -5.32
CA LEU A 173 23.04 6.61 -4.84
C LEU A 173 22.79 5.18 -5.32
N ILE A 174 21.54 4.85 -5.67
CA ILE A 174 21.09 3.47 -5.86
C ILE A 174 20.36 3.28 -7.19
N SER A 175 19.51 4.24 -7.61
CA SER A 175 18.81 4.13 -8.89
C SER A 175 18.41 5.49 -9.47
N TYR A 176 18.40 5.57 -10.79
CA TYR A 176 17.83 6.69 -11.56
C TYR A 176 16.34 6.47 -11.90
N ASP A 177 15.76 5.34 -11.46
CA ASP A 177 14.39 4.94 -11.81
C ASP A 177 13.34 5.96 -11.39
N LEU A 178 13.53 6.70 -10.30
CA LEU A 178 12.58 7.74 -9.91
C LEU A 178 12.51 8.87 -10.96
N TYR A 179 13.66 9.35 -11.43
CA TYR A 179 13.74 10.40 -12.44
C TYR A 179 13.21 9.92 -13.79
N GLU A 180 13.59 8.70 -14.19
CA GLU A 180 13.11 8.09 -15.43
C GLU A 180 11.60 7.81 -15.38
N GLY A 181 11.09 7.36 -14.24
CA GLY A 181 9.67 7.13 -14.02
C GLY A 181 8.86 8.43 -14.11
N ILE A 182 9.36 9.52 -13.53
CA ILE A 182 8.75 10.85 -13.63
C ILE A 182 8.79 11.34 -15.09
N ARG A 183 9.93 11.20 -15.78
CA ARG A 183 10.08 11.54 -17.20
C ARG A 183 9.02 10.81 -18.04
N ALA A 184 8.99 9.49 -17.95
CA ALA A 184 8.13 8.62 -18.75
C ALA A 184 6.63 8.80 -18.45
N ALA A 185 6.25 9.07 -17.19
CA ALA A 185 4.86 9.14 -16.78
C ALA A 185 4.24 10.54 -16.85
N ILE A 186 5.02 11.58 -16.50
CA ILE A 186 4.49 12.93 -16.27
C ILE A 186 5.01 13.93 -17.31
N ILE A 187 6.30 13.90 -17.62
CA ILE A 187 6.94 14.89 -18.50
C ILE A 187 6.69 14.52 -19.97
N ASP A 188 7.31 13.43 -20.43
CA ASP A 188 7.25 12.98 -21.82
C ASP A 188 5.99 12.15 -22.10
N LYS A 189 5.40 11.56 -21.04
CA LYS A 189 4.16 10.76 -21.09
C LYS A 189 4.23 9.59 -22.09
N ASP A 190 5.44 9.11 -22.41
CA ASP A 190 5.69 7.99 -23.30
C ASP A 190 5.25 6.63 -22.71
N LYS A 191 4.99 6.59 -21.39
CA LYS A 191 4.64 5.39 -20.62
C LYS A 191 5.61 4.22 -20.84
N SER A 192 6.85 4.50 -21.22
CA SER A 192 7.89 3.55 -21.62
C SER A 192 9.21 3.86 -20.90
N PRO A 193 9.26 3.70 -19.56
CA PRO A 193 10.44 3.98 -18.76
C PRO A 193 11.56 2.97 -19.02
N ASN A 194 12.79 3.47 -19.16
CA ASN A 194 14.00 2.67 -19.27
C ASN A 194 14.60 2.41 -17.89
N TRP A 195 14.09 1.40 -17.19
CA TRP A 195 14.56 1.05 -15.85
C TRP A 195 16.02 0.59 -15.84
N ASN A 196 16.75 1.01 -14.81
CA ASN A 196 18.12 0.57 -14.54
C ASN A 196 18.25 0.11 -13.08
N PRO A 197 18.36 -1.21 -12.84
CA PRO A 197 18.46 -2.32 -13.79
C PRO A 197 17.11 -2.68 -14.44
N SER A 198 17.18 -3.24 -15.65
CA SER A 198 15.99 -3.59 -16.46
C SER A 198 15.31 -4.91 -16.07
N THR A 199 15.97 -5.77 -15.28
CA THR A 199 15.45 -7.07 -14.85
C THR A 199 15.63 -7.30 -13.36
N LEU A 200 14.75 -8.13 -12.76
CA LEU A 200 14.78 -8.45 -11.33
C LEU A 200 16.07 -9.17 -10.89
N ASP A 201 16.62 -10.03 -11.76
CA ASP A 201 17.83 -10.81 -11.49
C ASP A 201 19.08 -9.94 -11.34
N LYS A 202 19.05 -8.72 -11.88
CA LYS A 202 20.17 -7.76 -11.84
C LYS A 202 20.09 -6.82 -10.63
N VAL A 203 19.05 -6.95 -9.79
CA VAL A 203 18.95 -6.20 -8.54
C VAL A 203 19.66 -7.00 -7.46
N HIS A 204 20.84 -6.53 -7.06
CA HIS A 204 21.63 -7.15 -6.00
C HIS A 204 21.12 -6.72 -4.61
N ASP A 205 21.11 -7.66 -3.67
CA ASP A 205 20.66 -7.39 -2.29
C ASP A 205 21.52 -6.34 -1.60
N GLU A 206 22.82 -6.26 -1.93
CA GLU A 206 23.73 -5.22 -1.43
C GLU A 206 23.24 -3.81 -1.79
N GLN A 207 22.73 -3.63 -3.01
CA GLN A 207 22.17 -2.34 -3.43
C GLN A 207 20.90 -2.00 -2.66
N LEU A 208 20.08 -3.01 -2.36
CA LEU A 208 18.89 -2.84 -1.53
C LEU A 208 19.30 -2.46 -0.11
N ASP A 209 20.25 -3.16 0.50
CA ASP A 209 20.70 -2.88 1.87
C ASP A 209 21.21 -1.45 2.05
N LEU A 210 21.88 -0.89 1.04
CA LEU A 210 22.27 0.53 1.04
C LEU A 210 21.07 1.48 1.13
N VAL A 211 19.92 1.13 0.56
CA VAL A 211 18.70 1.95 0.62
C VAL A 211 18.17 2.03 2.06
N PHE A 212 18.24 0.92 2.79
CA PHE A 212 17.72 0.78 4.15
C PHE A 212 18.73 1.23 5.23
N LYS A 213 19.99 1.47 4.85
CA LYS A 213 21.04 1.88 5.78
C LYS A 213 20.67 3.22 6.46
N PRO A 214 20.79 3.30 7.81
CA PRO A 214 20.65 4.57 8.53
C PRO A 214 21.65 5.63 8.05
N PHE A 215 21.31 6.90 8.23
CA PHE A 215 22.26 7.98 7.99
C PHE A 215 23.34 7.99 9.08
N ASP A 216 24.59 8.26 8.69
CA ASP A 216 25.70 8.33 9.66
C ASP A 216 25.51 9.52 10.63
N GLU A 217 24.83 10.58 10.19
CA GLU A 217 24.44 11.73 11.02
C GLU A 217 22.98 11.60 11.45
N HIS A 218 22.74 11.47 12.77
CA HIS A 218 21.40 11.31 13.34
C HIS A 218 20.50 12.53 13.08
N ASP A 219 21.07 13.72 12.92
CA ASP A 219 20.31 14.95 12.64
C ASP A 219 19.66 14.95 11.25
N LEU A 220 20.14 14.11 10.34
CA LEU A 220 19.54 13.91 9.02
C LEU A 220 18.36 12.93 9.05
N GLU A 221 18.08 12.27 10.17
CA GLU A 221 16.93 11.39 10.30
C GLU A 221 15.63 12.14 10.60
N LEU A 222 14.52 11.52 10.21
CA LEU A 222 13.19 12.05 10.50
C LEU A 222 12.93 12.03 12.03
N GLN A 223 12.94 13.23 12.60
CA GLN A 223 12.58 13.47 14.00
C GLN A 223 11.07 13.54 14.14
N ILE A 224 10.47 12.47 14.66
CA ILE A 224 9.04 12.41 14.96
C ILE A 224 8.87 12.75 16.44
N PRO A 225 8.07 13.79 16.79
CA PRO A 225 7.78 14.10 18.18
C PRO A 225 7.20 12.87 18.86
N ILE A 226 7.83 12.44 19.96
CA ILE A 226 7.32 11.36 20.79
C ILE A 226 6.22 11.99 21.67
N SER A 227 5.03 12.17 21.11
CA SER A 227 3.84 12.30 21.95
C SER A 227 3.35 10.89 22.26
N GLU A 228 3.06 10.63 23.53
CA GLU A 228 2.51 9.37 24.03
C GLU A 228 1.41 8.83 23.10
N GLU A 229 1.46 7.53 22.90
CA GLU A 229 0.76 6.75 21.88
C GLU A 229 -0.77 6.93 21.93
N GLU A 230 -1.31 7.84 21.13
CA GLU A 230 -2.69 7.72 20.65
C GLU A 230 -2.70 7.77 19.13
N TYR A 231 -2.42 6.61 18.52
CA TYR A 231 -2.67 6.43 17.09
C TYR A 231 -4.19 6.45 16.86
N ARG A 232 -4.70 7.54 16.26
CA ARG A 232 -6.11 7.67 15.85
C ARG A 232 -6.56 6.70 14.74
N TRP A 233 -5.67 5.83 14.28
CA TRP A 233 -6.02 4.75 13.37
C TRP A 233 -6.05 3.42 14.14
N GLY A 234 -7.14 3.17 14.86
CA GLY A 234 -7.43 1.86 15.48
C GLY A 234 -8.00 0.89 14.45
N GLY A 235 -7.36 0.77 13.28
CA GLY A 235 -7.91 0.18 12.06
C GLY A 235 -8.89 -0.96 12.33
N LYS A 236 -10.06 -0.97 11.64
CA LYS A 236 -11.16 -1.94 11.86
C LYS A 236 -10.74 -3.41 11.94
N TYR A 237 -9.53 -3.75 11.51
CA TYR A 237 -8.99 -5.09 11.51
C TYR A 237 -8.70 -5.66 12.91
N GLU A 238 -8.18 -4.86 13.87
CA GLU A 238 -7.86 -5.38 15.22
C GLU A 238 -9.11 -5.97 15.90
N ASN A 239 -10.28 -5.43 15.58
CA ASN A 239 -11.59 -5.87 16.10
C ASN A 239 -12.43 -6.65 15.07
N SER A 240 -11.88 -7.01 13.90
CA SER A 240 -12.59 -7.80 12.89
C SER A 240 -12.33 -9.30 13.07
N GLY A 241 -13.32 -10.14 12.73
CA GLY A 241 -13.22 -11.61 12.81
C GLY A 241 -12.09 -12.26 11.99
N TYR A 242 -11.38 -11.47 11.18
CA TYR A 242 -10.22 -11.92 10.40
C TYR A 242 -8.90 -11.88 11.19
N CYS A 243 -8.82 -11.15 12.32
CA CYS A 243 -7.61 -11.10 13.15
C CYS A 243 -7.31 -12.44 13.87
N LEU A 244 -8.32 -13.29 14.04
CA LEU A 244 -8.21 -14.58 14.72
C LEU A 244 -7.72 -15.73 13.82
N GLY A 245 -7.41 -15.47 12.55
CA GLY A 245 -7.11 -16.51 11.55
C GLY A 245 -5.64 -16.95 11.44
N THR A 246 -4.68 -16.29 12.10
CA THR A 246 -3.26 -16.65 12.00
C THR A 246 -2.53 -16.46 13.33
N LYS A 247 -2.84 -17.34 14.30
CA LYS A 247 -1.82 -17.82 15.24
C LYS A 247 -1.26 -19.13 14.73
#